data_AF-A7T3G7-F1
#
_entry.id   AF-A7T3G7-F1
#
_cell.length_a   1.000
_cell.length_b   1.000
_cell.length_c   1.000
_cell.angle_alpha   90.00
_cell.angle_beta   90.00
_cell.angle_gamma   90.00
#
_symmetry.space_group_name_H-M   'P 1'
#
loop_
_entity.id
_entity.type
_entity.pdbx_description
1 polymer ?
#
loop_
_entity_poly.entity_id
_entity_poly.type
_entity_poly.pdbx_seq_one_letter_code
_entity_poly.pdbx_strand_id
1 'polypeptide(L)'
;MYAILCPLDAPRVAQCEVDFPLGLVCKGAQPMKNAQHKLTVDTNKSPANLAEVFPGQSNISVIQSGVYVYADYYGGPTVTILASKTSQRYRIQCDVFEGMWLVLYELIRRLEAHYKKDNVSFRASFMGPLPLQEYYELIDTHFEVSLQVSLGS
;
A
#
# COMPACT_ATOMS: atom_id res chain seq x y z
N MET A 1 -21.56 -23.73 16.01
CA MET A 1 -20.49 -23.43 16.99
C MET A 1 -19.87 -24.76 17.38
N TYR A 2 -18.76 -25.16 16.75
CA TYR A 2 -18.09 -26.42 17.07
C TYR A 2 -16.89 -26.11 17.97
N ALA A 3 -17.02 -26.40 19.26
CA ALA A 3 -15.91 -26.36 20.19
C ALA A 3 -15.09 -27.64 19.99
N ILE A 4 -13.82 -27.49 19.61
CA ILE A 4 -12.86 -28.60 19.58
C ILE A 4 -12.53 -28.91 21.05
N LEU A 5 -13.27 -29.85 21.65
CA LEU A 5 -12.91 -30.43 22.95
C LEU A 5 -11.85 -31.50 22.69
N CYS A 6 -10.60 -31.23 23.06
CA CYS A 6 -9.57 -32.26 23.10
C CYS A 6 -9.80 -33.21 24.29
N PRO A 7 -9.47 -34.51 24.18
CA PRO A 7 -9.76 -35.52 25.23
C PRO A 7 -8.98 -35.38 26.56
N LEU A 8 -8.21 -34.31 26.78
CA LEU A 8 -7.16 -34.23 27.83
C LEU A 8 -7.22 -32.96 28.69
N ASP A 9 -8.29 -32.14 28.62
CA ASP A 9 -8.50 -30.90 29.40
C ASP A 9 -7.36 -29.85 29.35
N ALA A 10 -6.38 -30.01 28.48
CA ALA A 10 -5.30 -29.06 28.30
C ALA A 10 -5.70 -27.96 27.29
N PRO A 11 -5.42 -26.67 27.58
CA PRO A 11 -5.72 -25.59 26.66
C PRO A 11 -4.97 -25.78 25.33
N ARG A 12 -5.64 -25.42 24.23
CA ARG A 12 -5.10 -25.42 22.87
C ARG A 12 -5.42 -24.09 22.21
N VAL A 13 -4.50 -23.62 21.38
CA VAL A 13 -4.67 -22.41 20.57
C VAL A 13 -4.62 -22.81 19.10
N ALA A 14 -5.56 -22.31 18.32
CA ALA A 14 -5.56 -22.38 16.86
C ALA A 14 -5.56 -20.95 16.31
N GLN A 15 -4.75 -20.69 15.28
CA GLN A 15 -4.61 -19.40 14.64
C GLN A 15 -4.81 -19.54 13.13
N CYS A 16 -5.42 -18.53 12.51
CA CYS A 16 -5.61 -18.42 11.07
C CYS A 16 -5.43 -16.95 10.67
N GLU A 17 -4.90 -16.71 9.48
CA GLU A 17 -4.70 -15.38 8.90
C GLU A 17 -5.58 -15.22 7.66
N VAL A 18 -6.14 -14.03 7.48
CA VAL A 18 -7.04 -13.71 6.38
C VAL A 18 -6.70 -12.32 5.84
N ASP A 19 -6.57 -12.20 4.52
CA ASP A 19 -6.37 -10.92 3.85
C ASP A 19 -7.69 -10.18 3.67
N PHE A 20 -7.75 -8.94 4.13
CA PHE A 20 -8.90 -8.07 3.93
C PHE A 20 -8.84 -7.32 2.59
N PRO A 21 -9.97 -7.11 1.90
CA PRO A 21 -10.01 -6.31 0.68
C PRO A 21 -9.61 -4.85 0.92
N LEU A 22 -8.76 -4.29 0.06
CA LEU A 22 -8.32 -2.88 0.15
C LEU A 22 -9.49 -1.88 0.16
N GLY A 23 -10.61 -2.20 -0.49
CA GLY A 23 -11.82 -1.37 -0.52
C GLY A 23 -12.49 -1.16 0.85
N LEU A 24 -12.10 -1.92 1.88
CA LEU A 24 -12.57 -1.69 3.26
C LEU A 24 -11.90 -0.49 3.93
N VAL A 25 -10.74 -0.06 3.44
CA VAL A 25 -9.98 1.04 4.05
C VAL A 25 -9.79 2.22 3.10
N CYS A 26 -9.78 2.00 1.78
CA CYS A 26 -9.59 3.07 0.79
C CYS A 26 -10.72 3.08 -0.24
N LYS A 27 -10.99 4.25 -0.83
CA LYS A 27 -11.90 4.45 -1.98
C LYS A 27 -11.14 5.09 -3.15
N GLY A 28 -11.82 5.52 -4.21
CA GLY A 28 -11.18 6.25 -5.33
C GLY A 28 -11.26 7.78 -5.19
N ALA A 29 -10.16 8.51 -5.50
CA ALA A 29 -10.03 9.99 -5.40
C ALA A 29 -9.62 10.61 -6.73
N GLN A 30 -9.72 11.94 -6.75
CA GLN A 30 -8.96 12.78 -7.66
C GLN A 30 -7.45 12.68 -7.41
N PRO A 31 -6.63 12.54 -8.46
CA PRO A 31 -5.18 12.43 -8.32
C PRO A 31 -4.59 13.71 -7.73
N MET A 32 -3.62 13.51 -6.85
CA MET A 32 -2.78 14.58 -6.35
C MET A 32 -1.70 14.89 -7.39
N LYS A 33 -1.66 16.14 -7.90
CA LYS A 33 -0.68 16.57 -8.91
C LYS A 33 0.73 16.66 -8.34
N ASN A 34 0.85 17.17 -7.13
CA ASN A 34 2.10 17.32 -6.39
C ASN A 34 1.88 16.81 -4.97
N ALA A 35 2.78 15.96 -4.51
CA ALA A 35 2.79 15.44 -3.15
C ALA A 35 4.17 15.68 -2.52
N GLN A 36 4.23 15.80 -1.19
CA GLN A 36 5.49 15.96 -0.46
C GLN A 36 6.41 14.75 -0.63
N HIS A 37 5.89 13.53 -0.43
CA HIS A 37 6.66 12.30 -0.49
C HIS A 37 6.40 11.52 -1.78
N LYS A 38 7.46 10.99 -2.37
CA LYS A 38 7.42 10.25 -3.64
C LYS A 38 8.35 9.06 -3.59
N LEU A 39 7.84 7.87 -3.88
CA LEU A 39 8.61 6.64 -4.02
C LEU A 39 8.46 6.11 -5.44
N THR A 40 9.58 5.74 -6.07
CA THR A 40 9.58 5.15 -7.42
C THR A 40 10.10 3.73 -7.36
N VAL A 41 9.28 2.79 -7.80
CA VAL A 41 9.58 1.36 -7.91
C VAL A 41 9.89 1.05 -9.37
N ASP A 42 11.09 0.54 -9.60
CA ASP A 42 11.49 -0.06 -10.87
C ASP A 42 11.02 -1.52 -10.90
N THR A 43 10.60 -1.99 -12.06
CA THR A 43 10.18 -3.38 -12.29
C THR A 43 10.90 -3.96 -13.49
N ASN A 44 10.92 -5.28 -13.62
CA ASN A 44 11.46 -5.98 -14.79
C ASN A 44 10.40 -6.31 -15.86
N LYS A 45 9.21 -5.71 -15.77
CA LYS A 45 8.07 -5.94 -16.66
C LYS A 45 7.59 -4.63 -17.27
N SER A 46 7.01 -4.71 -18.46
CA SER A 46 6.27 -3.58 -19.03
C SER A 46 5.14 -3.18 -18.08
N PRO A 47 4.87 -1.88 -17.87
CA PRO A 47 3.81 -1.40 -16.99
C PRO A 47 2.44 -2.01 -17.33
N ALA A 48 1.77 -2.59 -16.33
CA ALA A 48 0.43 -3.13 -16.43
C ALA A 48 -0.60 -2.00 -16.54
N ASN A 49 -1.76 -2.31 -17.12
CA ASN A 49 -2.93 -1.48 -16.99
C ASN A 49 -3.41 -1.49 -15.53
N LEU A 50 -3.28 -0.37 -14.82
CA LEU A 50 -3.66 -0.28 -13.41
C LEU A 50 -5.14 -0.59 -13.17
N ALA A 51 -6.03 -0.40 -14.16
CA ALA A 51 -7.43 -0.81 -14.07
C ALA A 51 -7.62 -2.34 -14.01
N GLU A 52 -6.72 -3.11 -14.63
CA GLU A 52 -6.74 -4.59 -14.59
C GLU A 52 -6.08 -5.12 -13.31
N VAL A 53 -5.05 -4.43 -12.81
CA VAL A 53 -4.39 -4.76 -11.53
C VAL A 53 -5.35 -4.50 -10.37
N PHE A 54 -6.20 -3.48 -10.47
CA PHE A 54 -7.13 -3.07 -9.41
C PHE A 54 -8.61 -3.18 -9.83
N PRO A 55 -9.14 -4.41 -10.02
CA PRO A 55 -10.53 -4.60 -10.40
C PRO A 55 -11.49 -4.20 -9.26
N GLY A 56 -12.63 -3.61 -9.61
CA GLY A 56 -13.74 -3.35 -8.68
C GLY A 56 -13.71 -1.99 -7.95
N GLN A 57 -12.72 -1.15 -8.20
CA GLN A 57 -12.65 0.19 -7.60
C GLN A 57 -13.25 1.23 -8.56
N SER A 58 -14.58 1.28 -8.60
CA SER A 58 -15.39 2.04 -9.57
C SER A 58 -15.36 3.56 -9.42
N ASN A 59 -14.93 4.09 -8.27
CA ASN A 59 -14.83 5.54 -8.02
C ASN A 59 -13.44 6.12 -8.29
N ILE A 60 -12.55 5.33 -8.90
CA ILE A 60 -11.20 5.78 -9.24
C ILE A 60 -11.26 6.61 -10.51
N SER A 61 -10.90 7.89 -10.40
CA SER A 61 -10.65 8.69 -11.59
C SER A 61 -9.36 8.17 -12.24
N VAL A 62 -9.51 7.25 -13.20
CA VAL A 62 -8.46 6.89 -14.14
C VAL A 62 -8.30 8.07 -15.09
N ILE A 63 -7.53 9.08 -14.67
CA ILE A 63 -7.23 10.22 -15.52
C ILE A 63 -6.12 9.77 -16.48
N GLN A 64 -6.50 9.52 -17.73
CA GLN A 64 -5.61 9.27 -18.86
C GLN A 64 -4.59 8.12 -18.68
N SER A 65 -5.00 6.91 -19.06
CA SER A 65 -4.17 5.73 -19.45
C SER A 65 -2.83 5.50 -18.71
N GLY A 66 -2.75 5.70 -17.39
CA GLY A 66 -1.51 5.48 -16.64
C GLY A 66 -1.47 6.03 -15.22
N VAL A 67 -2.43 6.87 -14.83
CA VAL A 67 -2.58 7.36 -13.45
C VAL A 67 -3.73 6.63 -12.77
N TYR A 68 -3.48 6.11 -11.57
CA TYR A 68 -4.46 5.41 -10.73
C TYR A 68 -4.40 5.97 -9.30
N VAL A 69 -5.56 6.15 -8.66
CA VAL A 69 -5.64 6.96 -7.45
C VAL A 69 -6.46 6.26 -6.37
N TYR A 70 -5.89 6.18 -5.18
CA TYR A 70 -6.58 5.79 -3.96
C TYR A 70 -6.96 7.05 -3.18
N ALA A 71 -8.27 7.36 -3.19
CA ALA A 71 -8.83 8.30 -2.22
C ALA A 71 -8.71 7.70 -0.85
N ASP A 72 -8.14 8.52 0.03
CA ASP A 72 -8.72 8.77 1.34
C ASP A 72 -9.03 7.46 2.06
N TYR A 73 -7.99 6.92 2.70
CA TYR A 73 -8.21 6.13 3.92
C TYR A 73 -9.33 6.82 4.68
N TYR A 74 -10.43 6.19 5.06
CA TYR A 74 -11.62 6.93 5.56
C TYR A 74 -11.25 8.03 6.60
N GLY A 75 -11.17 9.30 6.16
CA GLY A 75 -10.69 10.43 6.99
C GLY A 75 -9.17 10.65 7.04
N GLY A 76 -8.43 10.29 5.99
CA GLY A 76 -6.97 10.16 6.01
C GLY A 76 -6.29 10.62 4.71
N PRO A 77 -4.99 10.33 4.53
CA PRO A 77 -4.22 10.90 3.43
C PRO A 77 -4.61 10.29 2.07
N THR A 78 -4.42 11.06 0.99
CA THR A 78 -4.66 10.60 -0.37
C THR A 78 -3.37 10.10 -1.01
N VAL A 79 -3.42 8.91 -1.63
CA VAL A 79 -2.26 8.28 -2.25
C VAL A 79 -2.50 8.10 -3.74
N THR A 80 -1.54 8.53 -4.56
CA THR A 80 -1.61 8.42 -6.02
C THR A 80 -0.54 7.48 -6.55
N ILE A 81 -0.93 6.57 -7.44
CA ILE A 81 -0.04 5.69 -8.20
C ILE A 81 0.05 6.19 -9.64
N LEU A 82 1.27 6.32 -10.16
CA LEU A 82 1.55 6.62 -11.55
C LEU A 82 2.29 5.46 -12.17
N ALA A 83 1.70 4.78 -13.15
CA ALA A 83 2.42 3.89 -14.06
C ALA A 83 3.02 4.74 -15.19
N SER A 84 4.34 4.68 -15.36
CA SER A 84 4.98 5.27 -16.53
C SER A 84 4.54 4.52 -17.78
N LYS A 85 4.29 5.19 -18.91
CA LYS A 85 3.99 4.52 -20.18
C LYS A 85 5.23 4.06 -20.94
N THR A 86 6.35 4.72 -20.68
CA THR A 86 7.59 4.61 -21.47
C THR A 86 8.73 3.96 -20.69
N SER A 87 8.54 3.68 -19.40
CA SER A 87 9.53 3.03 -18.55
C SER A 87 8.87 1.99 -17.66
N GLN A 88 9.64 1.04 -17.13
CA GLN A 88 9.16 -0.06 -16.28
C GLN A 88 8.98 0.40 -14.82
N ARG A 89 8.41 1.60 -14.62
CA ARG A 89 8.41 2.31 -13.32
C ARG A 89 7.01 2.65 -12.85
N TYR A 90 6.79 2.46 -11.56
CA TYR A 90 5.61 2.93 -10.84
C TYR A 90 6.03 3.96 -9.80
N ARG A 91 5.36 5.11 -9.76
CA ARG A 91 5.57 6.12 -8.72
C ARG A 91 4.37 6.16 -7.79
N ILE A 92 4.61 6.01 -6.51
CA ILE A 92 3.65 6.18 -5.42
C ILE A 92 3.95 7.54 -4.78
N GLN A 93 2.91 8.31 -4.48
CA GLN A 93 3.09 9.65 -3.93
C GLN A 93 1.92 10.05 -3.01
N CYS A 94 2.25 10.75 -1.93
CA CYS A 94 1.37 11.12 -0.83
C CYS A 94 1.97 12.32 -0.07
N ASP A 95 1.12 13.11 0.59
CA ASP A 95 1.58 14.21 1.47
C ASP A 95 2.06 13.71 2.84
N VAL A 96 1.75 12.46 3.17
CA VAL A 96 2.08 11.82 4.44
C VAL A 96 2.86 10.54 4.14
N PHE A 97 4.05 10.38 4.72
CA PHE A 97 4.99 9.33 4.35
C PHE A 97 4.45 7.92 4.61
N GLU A 98 3.94 7.69 5.82
CA GLU A 98 3.34 6.42 6.27
C GLU A 98 2.10 6.03 5.47
N GLY A 99 1.39 7.01 4.91
CA GLY A 99 0.22 6.77 4.07
C GLY A 99 0.53 5.96 2.80
N MET A 100 1.78 5.94 2.33
CA MET A 100 2.15 5.23 1.12
C MET A 100 2.27 3.71 1.29
N TRP A 101 2.49 3.21 2.51
CA TRP A 101 2.88 1.81 2.75
C TRP A 101 1.85 0.79 2.23
N LEU A 102 0.59 0.90 2.64
CA LEU A 102 -0.43 -0.09 2.27
C LEU A 102 -0.66 -0.13 0.76
N VAL A 103 -0.66 1.04 0.11
CA VAL A 103 -0.85 1.16 -1.34
C VAL A 103 0.35 0.58 -2.10
N LEU A 104 1.57 0.81 -1.62
CA LEU A 104 2.78 0.21 -2.16
C LEU A 104 2.75 -1.33 -2.03
N TYR A 105 2.41 -1.83 -0.85
CA TYR A 105 2.28 -3.27 -0.58
C TYR A 105 1.25 -3.91 -1.52
N GLU A 106 0.05 -3.33 -1.63
CA GLU A 106 -1.00 -3.89 -2.48
C GLU A 106 -0.64 -3.83 -3.96
N LEU A 107 0.03 -2.76 -4.41
CA LEU A 107 0.53 -2.66 -5.78
C LEU A 107 1.49 -3.81 -6.11
N ILE A 108 2.50 -4.03 -5.28
CA ILE A 108 3.48 -5.10 -5.49
C ILE A 108 2.78 -6.47 -5.49
N ARG A 109 1.95 -6.75 -4.47
CA ARG A 109 1.22 -8.01 -4.33
C ARG A 109 0.34 -8.32 -5.56
N ARG A 110 -0.35 -7.32 -6.09
CA ARG A 110 -1.21 -7.49 -7.27
C ARG A 110 -0.43 -7.58 -8.57
N LEU A 111 0.69 -6.87 -8.71
CA LEU A 111 1.58 -7.03 -9.87
C LEU A 111 2.20 -8.43 -9.89
N GLU A 112 2.64 -8.96 -8.75
CA GLU A 112 3.10 -10.34 -8.62
C GLU A 112 2.03 -11.34 -9.06
N ALA A 113 0.79 -11.16 -8.61
CA ALA A 113 -0.33 -11.99 -9.02
C ALA A 113 -0.65 -11.86 -10.52
N HIS A 114 -0.59 -10.65 -11.08
CA HIS A 114 -0.86 -10.35 -12.48
C HIS A 114 0.16 -11.04 -13.41
N TYR A 115 1.45 -10.96 -13.08
CA TYR A 115 2.54 -11.54 -13.88
C TYR A 115 2.89 -12.98 -13.50
N LYS A 116 2.15 -13.61 -12.59
CA LYS A 116 2.42 -14.98 -12.12
C LYS A 116 2.45 -16.02 -13.24
N LYS A 117 1.72 -15.76 -14.33
CA LYS A 117 1.59 -16.67 -15.49
C LYS A 117 2.69 -16.48 -16.54
N ASP A 118 3.55 -15.49 -16.39
CA ASP A 118 4.60 -15.21 -17.35
C ASP A 118 5.78 -16.18 -17.20
N ASN A 119 6.53 -16.38 -18.28
CA ASN A 119 7.75 -17.19 -18.28
C ASN A 119 8.88 -16.63 -17.40
N VAL A 120 8.84 -15.34 -17.07
CA VAL A 120 9.86 -14.65 -16.25
C VAL A 120 9.20 -14.13 -14.98
N SER A 121 9.78 -14.45 -13.83
CA SER A 121 9.30 -13.98 -12.53
C SER A 121 9.30 -12.46 -12.45
N PHE A 122 8.23 -11.88 -11.92
CA PHE A 122 8.18 -10.46 -11.58
C PHE A 122 9.25 -10.10 -10.54
N ARG A 123 9.89 -8.95 -10.71
CA ARG A 123 10.79 -8.34 -9.73
C ARG A 123 10.51 -6.86 -9.64
N ALA A 124 10.44 -6.36 -8.42
CA ALA A 124 10.37 -4.95 -8.09
C ALA A 124 11.64 -4.55 -7.32
N SER A 125 12.17 -3.36 -7.61
CA SER A 125 13.37 -2.82 -6.98
C SER A 125 13.20 -1.33 -6.73
N PHE A 126 13.77 -0.84 -5.63
CA PHE A 126 13.85 0.57 -5.34
C PHE A 126 15.30 1.02 -5.54
N MET A 127 15.51 1.97 -6.44
CA MET A 127 16.84 2.44 -6.85
C MET A 127 17.25 3.76 -6.18
N GLY A 128 16.41 4.30 -5.29
CA GLY A 128 16.70 5.53 -4.54
C GLY A 128 17.44 5.27 -3.23
N PRO A 129 17.92 6.34 -2.56
CA PRO A 129 18.33 6.24 -1.17
C PRO A 129 17.11 5.88 -0.31
N LEU A 130 17.31 5.02 0.70
CA LEU A 130 16.25 4.72 1.65
C LEU A 130 15.77 6.03 2.31
N PRO A 131 14.44 6.25 2.42
CA PRO A 131 13.86 7.45 3.02
C PRO A 131 13.98 7.41 4.56
N LEU A 132 15.22 7.38 5.05
CA LEU A 132 15.52 7.25 6.48
C LEU A 132 15.20 8.55 7.23
N GLN A 133 15.29 9.70 6.57
CA GLN A 133 14.97 10.97 7.20
C GLN A 133 13.50 11.02 7.59
N GLU A 134 12.60 10.79 6.63
CA GLU A 134 11.15 10.76 6.88
C GLU A 134 10.78 9.69 7.92
N TYR A 135 11.48 8.56 7.91
CA TYR A 135 11.30 7.50 8.90
C TYR A 135 11.69 7.95 10.32
N TYR A 136 12.82 8.65 10.49
CA TYR A 136 13.24 9.15 11.81
C TYR A 136 12.33 10.27 12.31
N GLU A 137 11.87 11.16 11.44
CA GLU A 137 10.89 12.20 11.79
C GLU A 137 9.58 11.60 12.33
N LEU A 138 9.12 10.47 11.78
CA LEU A 138 7.96 9.75 12.31
C LEU A 138 8.22 9.12 13.69
N ILE A 139 9.43 8.59 13.90
CA ILE A 139 9.82 8.03 15.20
C ILE A 139 9.83 9.12 16.27
N ASP A 140 10.45 10.26 15.97
CA ASP A 140 10.54 11.39 16.90
C ASP A 140 9.13 11.91 17.24
N THR A 141 8.27 12.08 16.23
CA THR A 141 6.87 12.50 16.42
C THR A 141 6.12 11.53 17.35
N HIS A 142 6.29 10.22 17.19
CA HIS A 142 5.68 9.22 18.06
C HIS A 142 6.16 9.34 19.51
N PHE A 143 7.46 9.58 19.72
CA PHE A 143 8.02 9.75 21.06
C PHE A 143 7.52 11.03 21.73
N GLU A 144 7.43 12.14 21.00
CA GLU A 144 6.91 13.41 21.52
C GLU A 144 5.46 13.26 22.02
N VAL A 145 4.59 12.63 21.23
CA VAL A 145 3.19 12.38 21.63
C VAL A 145 3.14 11.46 22.86
N SER A 146 3.97 10.42 22.90
CA SER A 146 4.03 9.47 24.04
C SER A 146 4.45 10.16 25.35
N LEU A 147 5.37 11.12 25.27
CA LEU A 147 5.78 11.93 26.42
C LEU A 147 4.68 12.89 26.88
N GLN A 148 3.96 13.51 25.96
CA GLN A 148 2.84 14.40 26.30
C GLN A 148 1.71 13.64 27.01
N VAL A 149 1.38 12.43 26.57
CA VAL A 149 0.36 11.58 27.23
C VAL A 149 0.78 11.18 28.64
N SER A 150 2.06 10.85 28.85
CA SER A 150 2.55 10.43 30.18
C SER A 150 2.74 11.57 31.17
N LEU A 151 2.96 12.81 30.70
CA LEU A 151 3.05 14.01 31.56
C LEU A 151 1.68 14.67 31.84
N GLY A 152 0.66 14.34 31.05
CA GLY A 152 -0.72 14.84 31.20
C GLY A 152 -1.62 13.98 32.10
N SER A 153 -1.08 12.90 32.68
CA SER A 153 -1.73 11.98 33.63
C SER A 153 -1.10 12.09 35.02
#